data_AF-A0A2I0QZM9-F1
#
_entry.id   AF-A0A2I0QZM9-F1
#
_cell.length_a   1.000
_cell.length_b   1.000
_cell.length_c   1.000
_cell.angle_alpha   90.00
_cell.angle_beta   90.00
_cell.angle_gamma   90.00
#
_symmetry.space_group_name_H-M   'P 1'
#
loop_
_entity.id
_entity.type
_entity.pdbx_description
1 polymer ?
#
loop_
_entity_poly.entity_id
_entity_poly.type
_entity_poly.pdbx_seq_one_letter_code
_entity_poly.pdbx_strand_id
1 'polypeptide(L)'
;MTLYLIQNKKQFIEKPTAMEERYLLQEMNPILLKQAFTNLLSNAISYSEINQAKVKFIVDRQKQLIIQLINTGTPISKEEEQYLFRHFFRGKNSKNKTGHGLGLILTKRIIDIHKAKITF
;
A
#
# COMPACT_ATOMS: atom_id res chain seq x y z
N MET A 1 -17.15 17.10 -2.44
CA MET A 1 -15.84 16.44 -2.40
C MET A 1 -14.90 17.35 -1.65
N THR A 2 -14.77 17.14 -0.34
CA THR A 2 -13.98 18.03 0.53
C THR A 2 -12.62 17.38 0.74
N LEU A 3 -11.60 17.92 0.07
CA LEU A 3 -10.21 17.48 0.19
C LEU A 3 -9.62 18.14 1.44
N TYR A 4 -9.18 17.37 2.44
CA TYR A 4 -8.47 17.90 3.60
C TYR A 4 -6.96 17.68 3.42
N LEU A 5 -6.20 18.78 3.42
CA LEU A 5 -4.75 18.80 3.58
C LEU A 5 -4.44 18.57 5.06
N ILE A 6 -4.13 17.34 5.46
CA ILE A 6 -3.53 17.11 6.79
C ILE A 6 -2.10 17.62 6.71
N GLN A 7 -1.84 18.79 7.32
CA GLN A 7 -0.53 19.40 7.40
C GLN A 7 0.40 18.57 8.30
N ASN A 8 0.98 17.52 7.71
CA ASN A 8 2.17 16.86 8.22
C ASN A 8 3.11 16.53 7.06
N LYS A 9 3.32 17.51 6.16
CA LYS A 9 4.28 17.63 5.02
C LYS A 9 4.59 16.39 4.13
N LYS A 10 4.05 15.19 4.35
CA LYS A 10 4.48 13.95 3.66
C LYS A 10 3.36 12.97 3.33
N GLN A 11 2.11 13.18 3.75
CA GLN A 11 1.04 12.19 3.53
C GLN A 11 -0.30 12.86 3.23
N PHE A 12 -0.92 12.47 2.11
CA PHE A 12 -2.28 12.84 1.75
C PHE A 12 -3.18 11.60 1.90
N ILE A 13 -4.08 11.64 2.88
CA ILE A 13 -5.03 10.56 3.16
C ILE A 13 -6.44 11.12 2.93
N GLU A 14 -7.15 10.60 1.93
CA GLU A 14 -8.59 10.86 1.78
C GLU A 14 -9.34 9.97 2.79
N LYS A 15 -10.21 10.55 3.63
CA LYS A 15 -10.99 9.78 4.63
C LYS A 15 -12.08 8.96 3.91
N PRO A 16 -12.32 7.68 4.27
CA PRO A 16 -13.46 6.93 3.76
C PRO A 16 -14.80 7.57 4.18
N THR A 17 -15.81 7.43 3.33
CA THR A 17 -17.21 7.73 3.63
C THR A 17 -17.77 6.73 4.64
N ALA A 18 -18.85 7.08 5.36
CA ALA A 18 -19.45 6.23 6.41
C ALA A 18 -19.89 4.84 5.90
N MET A 19 -20.25 4.72 4.62
CA MET A 19 -20.56 3.43 3.99
C MET A 19 -19.32 2.53 3.85
N GLU A 20 -18.14 3.13 3.64
CA GLU A 20 -16.87 2.43 3.50
C GLU A 20 -16.32 1.96 4.85
N GLU A 21 -16.62 2.69 5.94
CA GLU A 21 -16.23 2.31 7.31
C GLU A 21 -16.83 0.96 7.75
N ARG A 22 -18.05 0.60 7.32
CA ARG A 22 -18.68 -0.69 7.69
C ARG A 22 -17.94 -1.91 7.12
N TYR A 23 -17.20 -1.76 6.02
CA TYR A 23 -16.41 -2.85 5.44
C TYR A 23 -15.08 -3.08 6.19
N LEU A 24 -14.73 -2.21 7.14
CA LEU A 24 -13.54 -2.38 8.00
C LEU A 24 -13.78 -3.33 9.19
N LEU A 25 -15.00 -3.84 9.39
CA LEU A 25 -15.43 -4.60 10.58
C LEU A 25 -15.23 -6.13 10.49
N GLN A 26 -14.43 -6.63 9.54
CA GLN A 26 -14.02 -8.05 9.58
C GLN A 26 -13.07 -8.31 10.77
N GLU A 27 -12.93 -9.58 11.19
CA GLU A 27 -11.92 -10.00 12.17
C GLU A 27 -10.52 -9.68 11.64
N MET A 28 -10.08 -8.46 11.94
CA MET A 28 -8.88 -7.84 11.43
C MET A 28 -7.95 -7.60 12.61
N ASN A 29 -6.73 -8.12 12.55
CA ASN A 29 -5.72 -7.82 13.55
C ASN A 29 -5.12 -6.43 13.23
N PRO A 30 -5.45 -5.39 14.01
CA PRO A 30 -5.06 -4.02 13.69
C PRO A 30 -3.55 -3.82 13.75
N ILE A 31 -2.83 -4.57 14.59
CA ILE A 31 -1.38 -4.49 14.72
C ILE A 31 -0.71 -5.02 13.45
N LEU A 32 -1.15 -6.18 12.96
CA LEU A 32 -0.62 -6.76 11.73
C LEU A 32 -0.94 -5.87 10.52
N LEU A 33 -2.17 -5.37 10.40
CA LEU A 33 -2.52 -4.48 9.30
C LEU A 33 -1.74 -3.17 9.34
N LYS A 34 -1.55 -2.59 10.53
CA LYS A 34 -0.69 -1.42 10.68
C LYS A 34 0.72 -1.71 10.15
N GLN A 35 1.29 -2.88 10.43
CA GLN A 35 2.58 -3.30 9.89
C GLN A 35 2.56 -3.38 8.36
N ALA A 36 1.54 -4.03 7.79
CA ALA A 36 1.39 -4.17 6.34
C ALA A 36 1.26 -2.82 5.64
N PHE A 37 0.40 -1.93 6.14
CA PHE A 37 0.19 -0.60 5.57
C PHE A 37 1.39 0.32 5.77
N THR A 38 2.07 0.24 6.92
CA THR A 38 3.31 1.02 7.15
C THR A 38 4.37 0.61 6.14
N ASN A 39 4.53 -0.68 5.87
CA ASN A 39 5.47 -1.16 4.87
C ASN A 39 5.10 -0.68 3.45
N LEU A 40 3.82 -0.78 3.07
CA LEU A 40 3.36 -0.31 1.76
C LEU A 40 3.53 1.21 1.59
N LEU A 41 3.16 2.01 2.60
CA LEU A 41 3.34 3.46 2.59
C LEU A 41 4.81 3.84 2.54
N SER A 42 5.66 3.17 3.33
CA SER A 42 7.10 3.40 3.31
C SER A 42 7.69 3.12 1.93
N ASN A 43 7.26 2.05 1.27
CA ASN A 43 7.66 1.76 -0.11
C ASN A 43 7.16 2.86 -1.07
N ALA A 44 5.87 3.17 -1.06
CA ALA A 44 5.29 4.18 -1.95
C ALA A 44 6.01 5.53 -1.82
N ILE A 45 6.33 5.98 -0.60
CA ILE A 45 7.09 7.21 -0.34
C ILE A 45 8.54 7.06 -0.81
N SER A 46 9.23 5.99 -0.40
CA SER A 46 10.66 5.80 -0.69
C SER A 46 10.94 5.64 -2.18
N TYR A 47 10.00 5.08 -2.95
CA TYR A 47 10.12 4.89 -4.39
C TYR A 47 9.48 6.03 -5.20
N SER A 48 8.92 7.06 -4.55
CA SER A 48 8.43 8.27 -5.23
C SER A 48 9.56 9.27 -5.54
N GLU A 49 9.38 10.08 -6.58
CA GLU A 49 10.30 11.18 -6.91
C GLU A 49 10.23 12.34 -5.90
N ILE A 50 9.05 12.61 -5.35
CA ILE A 50 8.79 13.78 -4.49
C ILE A 50 8.62 13.43 -3.01
N ASN A 51 8.95 12.21 -2.59
CA ASN A 51 8.72 11.68 -1.24
C ASN A 51 7.25 11.77 -0.79
N GLN A 52 6.32 11.48 -1.70
CA GLN A 52 4.88 11.48 -1.44
C GLN A 52 4.22 10.23 -2.02
N ALA A 53 3.15 9.80 -1.34
CA ALA A 53 2.25 8.77 -1.82
C ALA A 53 0.80 9.27 -1.68
N LYS A 54 -0.06 8.87 -2.60
CA LYS A 54 -1.51 9.08 -2.54
C LYS A 54 -2.19 7.78 -2.13
N VAL A 55 -3.09 7.85 -1.15
CA VAL A 55 -3.96 6.75 -0.77
C VAL A 55 -5.37 7.02 -1.29
N LYS A 56 -5.98 6.05 -1.97
CA LYS A 56 -7.38 6.10 -2.41
C LYS A 56 -8.15 4.94 -1.80
N PHE A 57 -9.39 5.22 -1.40
CA PHE A 57 -10.36 4.24 -0.96
C PHE A 57 -11.47 4.19 -2.01
N ILE A 58 -11.81 2.99 -2.45
CA ILE A 58 -12.83 2.76 -3.47
C ILE A 58 -13.64 1.56 -2.99
N VAL A 59 -14.96 1.66 -2.98
CA VAL A 59 -15.82 0.48 -2.88
C VAL A 59 -16.28 0.09 -4.27
N ASP A 60 -15.99 -1.15 -4.64
CA ASP A 60 -16.40 -1.68 -5.94
C ASP A 60 -17.90 -2.09 -5.96
N ARG A 61 -18.37 -2.52 -7.13
CA ARG A 61 -19.76 -2.96 -7.31
C ARG A 61 -20.11 -4.19 -6.47
N GLN A 62 -19.11 -4.96 -6.05
CA GLN A 62 -19.25 -6.18 -5.25
C GLN A 62 -19.15 -5.88 -3.75
N LYS A 63 -19.16 -4.58 -3.36
CA LYS A 63 -19.06 -4.14 -1.98
C LYS A 63 -17.73 -4.51 -1.31
N GLN A 64 -16.66 -4.58 -2.10
CA GLN A 64 -15.31 -4.79 -1.60
C GLN A 64 -14.60 -3.45 -1.45
N LEU A 65 -13.95 -3.24 -0.29
CA LEU A 65 -13.08 -2.09 -0.08
C LEU A 65 -11.73 -2.33 -0.78
N ILE A 66 -11.42 -1.46 -1.74
CA ILE A 66 -10.15 -1.40 -2.43
C ILE A 66 -9.36 -0.21 -1.88
N ILE A 67 -8.15 -0.49 -1.40
CA ILE A 67 -7.21 0.53 -0.92
C ILE A 67 -6.05 0.59 -1.92
N GLN A 68 -5.91 1.71 -2.62
CA GLN A 68 -4.84 1.93 -3.60
C GLN A 68 -3.79 2.86 -3.02
N LEU A 69 -2.52 2.46 -3.11
CA LEU A 69 -1.38 3.31 -2.78
C LEU A 69 -0.63 3.62 -4.07
N ILE A 70 -0.50 4.91 -4.39
CA ILE A 70 -0.01 5.39 -5.68
C ILE A 70 1.14 6.36 -5.42
N ASN A 71 2.22 6.25 -6.21
CA ASN A 71 3.34 7.18 -6.17
C ASN A 71 3.85 7.52 -7.58
N THR A 72 4.50 8.66 -7.73
CA THR A 72 5.10 9.12 -9.00
C THR A 72 6.55 8.65 -9.12
N GLY A 73 6.77 7.34 -8.98
CA GLY A 73 8.11 6.73 -8.99
C GLY A 73 8.51 6.13 -10.32
N THR A 74 9.77 5.68 -10.41
CA THR A 74 10.20 4.83 -11.53
C THR A 74 9.34 3.56 -11.56
N PRO A 75 8.67 3.28 -12.69
CA PRO A 75 7.84 2.09 -12.83
C PRO A 75 8.66 0.82 -12.64
N ILE A 76 8.03 -0.21 -12.10
CA ILE A 76 8.56 -1.57 -12.10
C ILE A 76 8.21 -2.18 -13.47
N SER A 77 9.13 -2.92 -14.09
CA SER A 77 8.84 -3.53 -15.39
C SER A 77 7.84 -4.68 -15.24
N LYS A 78 7.10 -5.01 -16.31
CA LYS A 78 6.13 -6.13 -16.29
C LYS A 78 6.80 -7.46 -15.94
N GLU A 79 8.04 -7.67 -16.34
CA GLU A 79 8.82 -8.85 -15.97
C GLU A 79 9.18 -8.85 -14.49
N GLU A 80 9.44 -7.69 -13.88
CA GLU A 80 9.77 -7.56 -12.46
C GLU A 80 8.55 -7.69 -11.54
N GLU A 81 7.35 -7.29 -12.00
CA GLU A 81 6.09 -7.34 -11.22
C GLU A 81 5.84 -8.72 -10.61
N GLN A 82 6.05 -9.79 -11.38
CA GLN A 82 5.83 -11.17 -10.94
C GLN A 82 6.76 -11.60 -9.78
N TYR A 83 7.84 -10.86 -9.54
CA TYR A 83 8.84 -11.15 -8.53
C TYR A 83 8.71 -10.27 -7.28
N LEU A 84 7.85 -9.24 -7.28
CA LEU A 84 7.69 -8.30 -6.16
C LEU A 84 7.36 -8.96 -4.82
N PHE A 85 6.67 -10.09 -4.87
CA PHE A 85 6.32 -10.89 -3.70
C PHE A 85 7.21 -12.14 -3.59
N ARG A 86 8.49 -12.07 -3.98
CA ARG A 86 9.52 -13.08 -3.70
C ARG A 86 10.52 -12.59 -2.66
N HIS A 87 11.04 -13.51 -1.85
CA HIS A 87 12.05 -13.20 -0.84
C HIS A 87 13.28 -12.58 -1.47
N PHE A 88 13.80 -11.53 -0.84
CA PHE A 88 15.02 -10.81 -1.23
C PHE A 88 14.95 -10.15 -2.62
N PHE A 89 13.81 -10.19 -3.31
CA PHE A 89 13.67 -9.54 -4.59
C PHE A 89 13.75 -8.02 -4.41
N ARG A 90 14.49 -7.40 -5.33
CA ARG A 90 14.70 -5.96 -5.38
C ARG A 90 14.75 -5.55 -6.85
N GLY A 91 13.81 -4.70 -7.27
CA GLY A 91 13.79 -4.17 -8.62
C GLY A 91 14.97 -3.27 -8.92
N LYS A 92 15.23 -3.02 -10.21
CA LYS A 92 16.30 -2.13 -10.68
C LYS A 92 16.21 -0.72 -10.11
N ASN A 93 15.00 -0.24 -9.82
CA ASN A 93 14.72 1.06 -9.21
C ASN A 93 15.22 1.19 -7.74
N SER A 94 15.73 0.11 -7.14
CA SER A 94 16.12 0.09 -5.73
C SER A 94 17.63 0.28 -5.49
N LYS A 95 18.47 0.46 -6.51
CA LYS A 95 19.95 0.49 -6.39
C LYS A 95 20.49 1.43 -5.29
N ASN A 96 19.81 2.56 -5.05
CA ASN A 96 20.22 3.56 -4.04
C ASN A 96 19.26 3.62 -2.83
N LYS A 97 18.49 2.57 -2.60
CA LYS A 97 17.51 2.49 -1.50
C LYS A 97 17.98 1.45 -0.47
N THR A 98 17.69 1.69 0.81
CA THR A 98 17.97 0.74 1.89
C THR A 98 16.84 -0.28 2.01
N GLY A 99 17.16 -1.56 2.24
CA GLY A 99 16.16 -2.60 2.50
C GLY A 99 16.58 -3.99 2.05
N HIS A 100 15.95 -5.02 2.64
CA HIS A 100 16.31 -6.42 2.43
C HIS A 100 15.36 -7.20 1.51
N GLY A 101 14.37 -6.55 0.90
CA GLY A 101 13.39 -7.24 0.03
C GLY A 101 12.42 -8.17 0.78
N LEU A 102 12.21 -7.93 2.08
CA LEU A 102 11.31 -8.75 2.91
C LEU A 102 9.96 -8.09 3.20
N GLY A 103 9.85 -6.77 3.00
CA GLY A 103 8.66 -6.00 3.34
C GLY A 103 7.42 -6.50 2.61
N LEU A 104 7.45 -6.57 1.28
CA LEU A 104 6.29 -6.99 0.49
C LEU A 104 5.88 -8.45 0.74
N ILE A 105 6.83 -9.33 1.05
CA ILE A 105 6.54 -10.70 1.50
C ILE A 105 5.74 -10.71 2.81
N LEU A 106 6.19 -9.94 3.80
CA LEU A 106 5.50 -9.85 5.08
C LEU A 106 4.11 -9.25 4.90
N THR A 107 3.99 -8.18 4.10
CA THR A 107 2.70 -7.61 3.71
C THR A 107 1.80 -8.67 3.07
N LYS A 108 2.28 -9.44 2.09
CA LYS A 108 1.49 -10.47 1.42
C LYS A 108 0.95 -11.50 2.43
N ARG A 109 1.80 -11.99 3.33
CA ARG A 109 1.39 -12.95 4.39
C ARG A 109 0.32 -12.36 5.31
N ILE A 110 0.49 -11.11 5.73
CA ILE A 110 -0.51 -10.42 6.56
C ILE A 110 -1.83 -10.31 5.81
N ILE A 111 -1.81 -9.87 4.55
CA ILE A 111 -3.02 -9.74 3.73
C ILE A 111 -3.71 -11.11 3.52
N ASP A 112 -2.94 -12.18 3.32
CA ASP A 112 -3.47 -13.53 3.13
C ASP A 112 -4.13 -14.10 4.38
N ILE A 113 -3.56 -13.88 5.57
CA ILE A 113 -4.18 -14.30 6.85
C ILE A 113 -5.53 -13.62 7.05
N HIS A 114 -5.67 -12.40 6.55
CA HIS A 114 -6.92 -11.64 6.56
C HIS A 114 -7.86 -11.98 5.39
N LYS A 115 -7.54 -13.00 4.58
CA LYS A 115 -8.32 -13.43 3.40
C LYS A 115 -8.60 -12.29 2.40
N ALA A 116 -7.72 -11.30 2.38
CA ALA A 116 -7.76 -10.19 1.46
C ALA A 116 -6.79 -10.44 0.29
N LYS A 117 -6.87 -9.59 -0.75
CA LYS A 117 -6.01 -9.68 -1.93
C LYS A 117 -5.13 -8.44 -2.02
N ILE A 118 -3.87 -8.64 -2.39
CA ILE A 118 -2.95 -7.57 -2.77
C ILE A 118 -2.45 -7.80 -4.19
N THR A 119 -2.39 -6.73 -4.97
CA THR A 119 -1.88 -6.69 -6.34
C THR A 119 -1.03 -5.46 -6.52
N PHE A 120 -0.15 -5.52 -7.53
CA PHE A 120 0.58 -4.37 -8.05
C PHE A 120 -0.03 -4.00 -9.41
#